data_AF-A0A2V9H5F6-F1
#
_entry.id   AF-A0A2V9H5F6-F1
#
_cell.length_a   1.000
_cell.length_b   1.000
_cell.length_c   1.000
_cell.angle_alpha   90.00
_cell.angle_beta   90.00
_cell.angle_gamma   90.00
#
_symmetry.space_group_name_H-M   'P 1'
#
loop_
_entity.id
_entity.type
_entity.pdbx_description
1 polymer ?
#
loop_
_entity_poly.entity_id
_entity_poly.type
_entity_poly.pdbx_seq_one_letter_code
_entity_poly.pdbx_strand_id
1 'polypeptide(L)'
;MCCKPSFDLWTLCRTLGTLLLLFFATRSCRSQESPQNVAIEVHVDQLDGPMIPIWNYFGYDEPNYTYSLNGKKLLGELAALSPVPVYIRVHNLLTTGDGSASLKWGSTNIYTEDAAGKPVYSWVILDRIFDTFHAAGIRPLVEIGFMPEALSSHPQPYRHNFPQGSVFTGWAYPPKDYQKWAEVVFQFVRHLRERYGEAEVKNWLWEVWNEPDIGYWQGTHEEFFELYDYSVDAILRAFPEARVGGPDSTGPSYPKAAEFLRVFLDHCAHQRNYVPAKTGSRLDFIAFHTKGSPKWQDGHVVMGIARHLASI
;
A
#
# COMPACT_ATOMS: atom_id res chain seq x y z
N MET A 1 -82.87 60.17 -10.94
CA MET A 1 -81.60 59.73 -10.35
C MET A 1 -81.27 58.37 -10.93
N CYS A 2 -80.25 58.27 -11.79
CA CYS A 2 -79.83 57.01 -12.40
C CYS A 2 -78.30 56.97 -12.39
N CYS A 3 -77.72 56.13 -11.54
CA CYS A 3 -76.27 55.96 -11.38
C CYS A 3 -75.74 55.00 -12.46
N LYS A 4 -74.63 55.37 -13.11
CA LYS A 4 -73.80 54.47 -13.93
C LYS A 4 -72.87 53.64 -13.02
N PRO A 5 -72.59 52.36 -13.33
CA PRO A 5 -71.55 51.61 -12.64
C PRO A 5 -70.18 51.85 -13.31
N SER A 6 -69.15 52.04 -12.49
CA SER A 6 -67.75 52.12 -12.88
C SER A 6 -67.17 50.73 -13.10
N PHE A 7 -66.51 50.51 -14.24
CA PHE A 7 -65.70 49.32 -14.50
C PHE A 7 -64.38 49.39 -13.73
N ASP A 8 -64.13 48.39 -12.88
CA ASP A 8 -62.95 48.30 -12.03
C ASP A 8 -61.75 47.71 -12.80
N LEU A 9 -60.84 48.59 -13.23
CA LEU A 9 -59.64 48.25 -14.00
C LEU A 9 -58.63 47.41 -13.18
N TRP A 10 -58.80 47.31 -11.85
CA TRP A 10 -57.90 46.57 -10.96
C TRP A 10 -58.07 45.05 -11.03
N THR A 11 -59.25 44.56 -11.40
CA THR A 11 -59.54 43.12 -11.42
C THR A 11 -58.94 42.42 -12.66
N LEU A 12 -58.76 43.14 -13.77
CA LEU A 12 -58.19 42.62 -15.01
C LEU A 12 -56.65 42.47 -14.94
N CYS A 13 -55.96 43.38 -14.26
CA CYS A 13 -54.51 43.30 -14.08
C CYS A 13 -54.08 42.14 -13.16
N ARG A 14 -54.90 41.75 -12.17
CA ARG A 14 -54.61 40.62 -11.29
C ARG A 14 -54.76 39.26 -11.98
N THR A 15 -55.69 39.14 -12.92
CA THR A 15 -55.91 37.89 -13.66
C THR A 15 -54.82 37.62 -14.70
N LEU A 16 -54.32 38.66 -15.39
CA LEU A 16 -53.19 38.54 -16.33
C LEU A 16 -51.84 38.26 -15.65
N GLY A 17 -51.55 38.86 -14.49
CA GLY A 17 -50.31 38.59 -13.75
C GLY A 17 -50.21 37.15 -13.21
N THR A 18 -51.34 36.56 -12.82
CA THR A 18 -51.38 35.19 -12.28
C THR A 18 -51.20 34.13 -13.38
N LEU A 19 -51.68 34.40 -14.60
CA LEU A 19 -51.47 33.52 -15.77
C LEU A 19 -50.02 33.53 -16.28
N LEU A 20 -49.32 34.66 -16.21
CA LEU A 20 -47.90 34.74 -16.60
C LEU A 20 -46.98 33.99 -15.63
N LEU A 21 -47.28 34.03 -14.33
CA LEU A 21 -46.54 33.28 -13.30
C LEU A 21 -46.69 31.75 -13.43
N LEU A 22 -47.84 31.28 -13.91
CA LEU A 22 -48.06 29.85 -14.19
C LEU A 22 -47.33 29.37 -15.46
N PHE A 23 -47.10 30.24 -16.45
CA PHE A 23 -46.34 29.90 -17.66
C PHE A 23 -44.82 29.83 -17.42
N PHE A 24 -44.27 30.54 -16.43
CA PHE A 24 -42.85 30.45 -16.07
C PHE A 24 -42.55 29.34 -15.05
N ALA A 25 -43.53 28.83 -14.32
CA ALA A 25 -43.35 27.73 -13.37
C ALA A 25 -43.26 26.33 -14.03
N THR A 26 -43.63 26.20 -15.31
CA THR A 26 -43.66 24.89 -16.00
C THR A 26 -42.38 24.54 -16.77
N ARG A 27 -41.37 25.43 -16.82
CA ARG A 27 -40.16 25.22 -17.63
C ARG A 27 -38.95 24.57 -16.93
N SER A 28 -39.05 24.21 -15.66
CA SER A 28 -37.89 23.64 -14.93
C SER A 28 -38.13 22.28 -14.27
N CYS A 29 -39.21 21.58 -14.64
CA CYS A 29 -39.29 20.16 -14.33
C CYS A 29 -38.40 19.41 -15.33
N ARG A 30 -37.10 19.32 -15.04
CA ARG A 30 -36.25 18.32 -15.69
C ARG A 30 -36.88 16.97 -15.38
N SER A 31 -37.43 16.31 -16.40
CA SER A 31 -37.77 14.89 -16.36
C SER A 31 -36.59 14.16 -15.72
N GLN A 32 -36.81 13.50 -14.59
CA GLN A 32 -35.87 12.47 -14.15
C GLN A 32 -35.76 11.47 -15.30
N GLU A 33 -34.55 11.23 -15.79
CA GLU A 33 -34.32 10.12 -16.71
C GLU A 33 -34.90 8.87 -16.06
N SER A 34 -35.77 8.17 -16.79
CA SER A 34 -36.29 6.90 -16.31
C SER A 34 -35.10 5.96 -16.11
N PRO A 35 -34.99 5.29 -14.95
CA PRO A 35 -33.86 4.41 -14.69
C PRO A 35 -33.76 3.39 -15.82
N GLN A 36 -32.62 3.35 -16.50
CA GLN A 36 -32.36 2.33 -17.52
C GLN A 36 -32.40 0.97 -16.84
N ASN A 37 -33.35 0.13 -17.24
CA ASN A 37 -33.36 -1.26 -16.82
C ASN A 37 -32.19 -1.98 -17.49
N VAL A 38 -31.22 -2.40 -16.69
CA VAL A 38 -30.11 -3.27 -17.14
C VAL A 38 -30.53 -4.72 -16.90
N ALA A 39 -30.62 -5.50 -17.98
CA ALA A 39 -30.80 -6.95 -17.88
C ALA A 39 -29.43 -7.62 -17.73
N ILE A 40 -29.27 -8.46 -16.70
CA ILE A 40 -28.06 -9.25 -16.46
C ILE A 40 -28.44 -10.72 -16.64
N GLU A 41 -27.80 -11.39 -17.60
CA GLU A 41 -27.97 -12.82 -17.88
C GLU A 41 -26.67 -13.55 -17.54
N VAL A 42 -26.78 -14.70 -16.86
CA VAL A 42 -25.64 -15.51 -16.39
C VAL A 42 -25.85 -16.96 -16.82
N HIS A 43 -24.98 -17.47 -17.69
CA HIS A 43 -25.00 -18.85 -18.17
C HIS A 43 -24.06 -19.73 -17.33
N VAL A 44 -24.62 -20.46 -16.36
CA VAL A 44 -23.82 -21.29 -15.42
C VAL A 44 -23.23 -22.56 -16.05
N ASP A 45 -23.69 -22.92 -17.24
CA ASP A 45 -23.25 -24.07 -18.04
C ASP A 45 -22.20 -23.71 -19.11
N GLN A 46 -21.84 -22.42 -19.23
CA GLN A 46 -20.86 -21.91 -20.19
C GLN A 46 -19.66 -21.33 -19.43
N LEU A 47 -18.52 -22.02 -19.49
CA LEU A 47 -17.31 -21.63 -18.77
C LEU A 47 -16.40 -20.77 -19.67
N ASP A 48 -16.09 -19.55 -19.23
CA ASP A 48 -15.16 -18.63 -19.94
C ASP A 48 -13.69 -18.80 -19.52
N GLY A 49 -13.42 -19.44 -18.38
CA GLY A 49 -12.07 -19.67 -17.87
C GLY A 49 -11.99 -19.66 -16.34
N PRO A 50 -10.80 -19.92 -15.76
CA PRO A 50 -10.61 -19.88 -14.32
C PRO A 50 -10.65 -18.44 -13.79
N MET A 51 -11.40 -18.22 -12.70
CA MET A 51 -11.37 -16.97 -11.95
C MET A 51 -10.24 -17.02 -10.92
N ILE A 52 -9.12 -16.36 -11.22
CA ILE A 52 -7.96 -16.30 -10.31
C ILE A 52 -8.22 -15.24 -9.23
N PRO A 53 -8.14 -15.57 -7.92
CA PRO A 53 -8.40 -14.62 -6.83
C PRO A 53 -7.30 -13.56 -6.67
N ILE A 54 -7.15 -12.63 -7.61
CA ILE A 54 -6.11 -11.58 -7.59
C ILE A 54 -6.30 -10.51 -6.49
N TRP A 55 -7.39 -10.59 -5.74
CA TRP A 55 -7.77 -9.66 -4.67
C TRP A 55 -7.44 -10.18 -3.26
N ASN A 56 -6.83 -11.36 -3.13
CA ASN A 56 -6.57 -12.02 -1.85
C ASN A 56 -5.32 -11.47 -1.12
N TYR A 57 -5.02 -10.19 -1.29
CA TYR A 57 -3.87 -9.48 -0.71
C TYR A 57 -4.36 -8.44 0.30
N PHE A 58 -3.79 -8.45 1.50
CA PHE A 58 -4.11 -7.48 2.56
C PHE A 58 -2.82 -6.95 3.20
N GLY A 59 -2.88 -5.82 3.88
CA GLY A 59 -1.74 -5.30 4.61
C GLY A 59 -2.06 -4.21 5.63
N TYR A 60 -1.10 -3.94 6.50
CA TYR A 60 -1.21 -2.98 7.61
C TYR A 60 0.18 -2.53 8.10
N ASP A 61 0.24 -1.41 8.80
CA ASP A 61 1.51 -0.75 9.12
C ASP A 61 2.21 -1.33 10.36
N GLU A 62 1.45 -1.79 11.36
CA GLU A 62 1.99 -2.19 12.66
C GLU A 62 2.15 -3.71 12.78
N PRO A 63 3.34 -4.27 12.55
CA PRO A 63 3.57 -5.72 12.52
C PRO A 63 3.31 -6.36 13.88
N ASN A 64 3.44 -5.61 14.98
CA ASN A 64 3.25 -6.12 16.33
C ASN A 64 1.78 -6.45 16.66
N TYR A 65 0.80 -5.95 15.90
CA TYR A 65 -0.59 -6.38 16.07
C TYR A 65 -0.85 -7.78 15.51
N THR A 66 0.01 -8.30 14.63
CA THR A 66 -0.11 -9.64 14.02
C THR A 66 -0.41 -10.71 15.06
N TYR A 67 0.40 -10.79 16.12
CA TYR A 67 0.30 -11.82 17.15
C TYR A 67 -0.61 -11.44 18.33
N SER A 68 -1.30 -10.30 18.27
CA SER A 68 -2.30 -9.92 19.27
C SER A 68 -3.55 -10.79 19.16
N LEU A 69 -4.43 -10.76 20.17
CA LEU A 69 -5.69 -11.52 20.16
C LEU A 69 -6.56 -11.16 18.93
N ASN A 70 -6.71 -9.87 18.66
CA ASN A 70 -7.53 -9.40 17.53
C ASN A 70 -6.81 -9.58 16.19
N GLY A 71 -5.47 -9.49 16.15
CA GLY A 71 -4.69 -9.80 14.95
C GLY A 71 -4.86 -11.25 14.53
N LYS A 72 -4.66 -12.19 15.46
CA LYS A 72 -4.89 -13.62 15.20
C LYS A 72 -6.31 -13.92 14.72
N LYS A 73 -7.31 -13.30 15.35
CA LYS A 73 -8.72 -13.42 14.92
C LYS A 73 -8.90 -12.93 13.48
N LEU A 74 -8.46 -11.71 13.17
CA LEU A 74 -8.61 -11.10 11.85
C LEU A 74 -7.90 -11.94 10.78
N LEU A 75 -6.67 -12.39 11.04
CA LEU A 75 -5.89 -13.21 10.11
C LEU A 75 -6.58 -14.55 9.83
N GLY A 76 -7.17 -15.18 10.86
CA GLY A 76 -7.99 -16.38 10.68
C GLY A 76 -9.24 -16.14 9.83
N GLU A 77 -9.92 -15.00 10.04
CA GLU A 77 -11.09 -14.61 9.22
C GLU A 77 -10.70 -14.35 7.76
N LEU A 78 -9.60 -13.61 7.51
CA LEU A 78 -9.08 -13.37 6.16
C LEU A 78 -8.70 -14.67 5.45
N ALA A 79 -8.04 -15.60 6.15
CA ALA A 79 -7.70 -16.90 5.61
C ALA A 79 -8.96 -17.72 5.24
N ALA A 80 -10.01 -17.67 6.07
CA ALA A 80 -11.27 -18.37 5.81
C ALA A 80 -12.11 -17.75 4.66
N LEU A 81 -11.90 -16.47 4.32
CA LEU A 81 -12.62 -15.78 3.24
C LEU A 81 -12.16 -16.19 1.84
N SER A 82 -11.03 -16.88 1.70
CA SER A 82 -10.42 -17.20 0.41
C SER A 82 -10.24 -18.72 0.25
N PRO A 83 -10.55 -19.30 -0.93
CA PRO A 83 -10.31 -20.72 -1.19
C PRO A 83 -8.82 -21.05 -1.40
N VAL A 84 -7.97 -20.03 -1.45
CA VAL A 84 -6.51 -20.13 -1.58
C VAL A 84 -5.83 -19.29 -0.49
N PRO A 85 -4.59 -19.62 -0.08
CA PRO A 85 -3.85 -18.81 0.90
C PRO A 85 -3.85 -17.33 0.53
N VAL A 86 -4.18 -16.47 1.49
CA VAL A 86 -4.11 -15.01 1.33
C VAL A 86 -2.67 -14.53 1.48
N TYR A 87 -2.36 -13.39 0.87
CA TYR A 87 -1.10 -12.69 1.09
C TYR A 87 -1.25 -11.59 2.13
N ILE A 88 -0.33 -11.50 3.08
CA ILE A 88 -0.28 -10.41 4.07
C ILE A 88 1.04 -9.65 3.95
N ARG A 89 0.94 -8.33 3.81
CA ARG A 89 2.05 -7.36 3.80
C ARG A 89 2.04 -6.54 5.10
N VAL A 90 3.19 -6.42 5.76
CA VAL A 90 3.32 -5.58 6.97
C VAL A 90 4.59 -4.75 6.94
N HIS A 91 4.52 -3.50 7.42
CA HIS A 91 5.68 -2.62 7.53
C HIS A 91 6.57 -2.97 8.73
N ASN A 92 7.69 -2.26 8.88
CA ASN A 92 8.50 -2.21 10.10
C ASN A 92 9.11 -3.56 10.55
N LEU A 93 9.30 -4.50 9.62
CA LEU A 93 9.91 -5.79 9.91
C LEU A 93 11.39 -5.70 10.34
N LEU A 94 12.09 -4.60 10.01
CA LEU A 94 13.49 -4.39 10.39
C LEU A 94 13.72 -3.19 11.34
N THR A 95 12.66 -2.49 11.75
CA THR A 95 12.76 -1.33 12.65
C THR A 95 13.23 -1.76 14.07
N THR A 96 14.16 -0.99 14.64
CA THR A 96 14.69 -1.18 16.01
C THR A 96 13.66 -0.79 17.07
N GLY A 97 13.58 -1.54 18.17
CA GLY A 97 12.62 -1.24 19.24
C GLY A 97 12.37 -2.41 20.17
N ASP A 98 11.26 -2.38 20.91
CA ASP A 98 10.89 -3.39 21.92
C ASP A 98 9.64 -4.20 21.56
N GLY A 99 9.09 -3.97 20.36
CA GLY A 99 7.84 -4.58 19.91
C GLY A 99 6.56 -3.94 20.49
N SER A 100 6.66 -2.79 21.16
CA SER A 100 5.48 -2.01 21.54
C SER A 100 4.86 -1.33 20.32
N ALA A 101 3.64 -1.73 19.99
CA ALA A 101 2.86 -1.17 18.89
C ALA A 101 2.27 0.20 19.26
N SER A 102 2.21 1.11 18.30
CA SER A 102 1.40 2.32 18.36
C SER A 102 0.99 2.71 16.94
N LEU A 103 0.03 3.61 16.77
CA LEU A 103 -0.43 4.01 15.44
C LEU A 103 0.76 4.49 14.58
N LYS A 104 0.89 3.94 13.37
CA LYS A 104 2.00 4.14 12.43
C LYS A 104 3.36 3.60 12.88
N TRP A 105 3.44 2.77 13.94
CA TRP A 105 4.70 2.27 14.48
C TRP A 105 4.66 0.78 14.84
N GLY A 106 5.73 0.07 14.48
CA GLY A 106 6.09 -1.21 15.06
C GLY A 106 7.60 -1.44 14.99
N SER A 107 8.05 -2.54 15.58
CA SER A 107 9.45 -2.92 15.60
C SER A 107 9.63 -4.41 15.89
N THR A 108 10.73 -4.98 15.41
CA THR A 108 11.10 -6.38 15.63
C THR A 108 12.43 -6.50 16.36
N ASN A 109 13.25 -5.44 16.33
CA ASN A 109 14.58 -5.41 16.90
C ASN A 109 15.54 -6.45 16.32
N ILE A 110 15.39 -6.81 15.05
CA ILE A 110 16.19 -7.88 14.45
C ILE A 110 17.69 -7.59 14.43
N TYR A 111 18.08 -6.32 14.49
CA TYR A 111 19.46 -5.89 14.40
C TYR A 111 19.78 -4.77 15.38
N THR A 112 20.86 -4.98 16.12
CA THR A 112 21.57 -3.97 16.92
C THR A 112 23.07 -4.20 16.78
N GLU A 113 23.88 -3.30 17.33
CA GLU A 113 25.32 -3.50 17.44
C GLU A 113 25.73 -3.46 18.91
N ASP A 114 26.67 -4.31 19.31
CA ASP A 114 27.29 -4.23 20.64
C ASP A 114 28.25 -3.03 20.74
N ALA A 115 28.86 -2.83 21.90
CA ALA A 115 29.80 -1.73 22.13
C ALA A 115 31.05 -1.76 21.23
N ALA A 116 31.37 -2.91 20.63
CA ALA A 116 32.46 -3.07 19.68
C ALA A 116 32.01 -2.90 18.21
N GLY A 117 30.73 -2.59 17.97
CA GLY A 117 30.16 -2.46 16.62
C GLY A 117 29.88 -3.80 15.95
N LYS A 118 29.88 -4.91 16.70
CA LYS A 118 29.59 -6.25 16.18
C LYS A 118 28.07 -6.44 16.09
N PRO A 119 27.57 -7.05 15.01
CA PRO A 119 26.13 -7.27 14.84
C PRO A 119 25.57 -8.22 15.89
N VAL A 120 24.40 -7.87 16.43
CA VAL A 120 23.59 -8.67 17.35
C VAL A 120 22.21 -8.85 16.74
N TYR A 121 21.85 -10.10 16.45
CA TYR A 121 20.57 -10.46 15.84
C TYR A 121 19.59 -11.01 16.88
N SER A 122 18.31 -10.66 16.73
CA SER A 122 17.22 -11.20 17.56
C SER A 122 16.00 -11.55 16.72
N TRP A 123 15.60 -12.82 16.75
CA TRP A 123 14.45 -13.30 15.98
C TRP A 123 13.16 -13.36 16.79
N VAL A 124 13.18 -12.97 18.07
CA VAL A 124 12.09 -13.23 19.03
C VAL A 124 10.75 -12.64 18.59
N ILE A 125 10.72 -11.38 18.16
CA ILE A 125 9.48 -10.72 17.73
C ILE A 125 9.12 -11.12 16.31
N LEU A 126 10.13 -11.23 15.44
CA LEU A 126 9.96 -11.68 14.06
C LEU A 126 9.28 -13.05 14.01
N ASP A 127 9.76 -14.02 14.79
CA ASP A 127 9.19 -15.37 14.88
C ASP A 127 7.74 -15.33 15.32
N ARG A 128 7.36 -14.45 16.27
CA ARG A 128 5.95 -14.32 16.69
C ARG A 128 5.05 -13.87 15.54
N ILE A 129 5.54 -12.99 14.67
CA ILE A 129 4.80 -12.48 13.50
C ILE A 129 4.64 -13.61 12.49
N PHE A 130 5.74 -14.20 12.05
CA PHE A 130 5.73 -15.20 10.98
C PHE A 130 5.13 -16.54 11.43
N ASP A 131 5.28 -16.95 12.70
CA ASP A 131 4.58 -18.11 13.24
C ASP A 131 3.07 -17.91 13.25
N THR A 132 2.61 -16.67 13.47
CA THR A 132 1.19 -16.34 13.41
C THR A 132 0.67 -16.41 11.96
N PHE A 133 1.45 -15.95 10.98
CA PHE A 133 1.10 -16.14 9.56
C PHE A 133 1.06 -17.62 9.19
N HIS A 134 2.10 -18.37 9.55
CA HIS A 134 2.21 -19.79 9.25
C HIS A 134 1.05 -20.59 9.87
N ALA A 135 0.73 -20.34 11.14
CA ALA A 135 -0.39 -21.00 11.83
C ALA A 135 -1.76 -20.69 11.20
N ALA A 136 -1.92 -19.55 10.53
CA ALA A 136 -3.13 -19.16 9.82
C ALA A 136 -3.16 -19.61 8.35
N GLY A 137 -2.11 -20.28 7.84
CA GLY A 137 -2.00 -20.66 6.43
C GLY A 137 -1.83 -19.47 5.48
N ILE A 138 -1.21 -18.39 5.97
CA ILE A 138 -1.00 -17.13 5.25
C ILE A 138 0.35 -17.14 4.56
N ARG A 139 0.42 -16.57 3.35
CA ARG A 139 1.67 -16.29 2.65
C ARG A 139 2.12 -14.85 2.91
N PRO A 140 3.32 -14.62 3.41
CA PRO A 140 3.86 -13.27 3.50
C PRO A 140 4.16 -12.66 2.12
N LEU A 141 3.80 -11.38 1.97
CA LEU A 141 4.47 -10.44 1.08
C LEU A 141 5.42 -9.64 1.98
N VAL A 142 6.69 -10.05 1.98
CA VAL A 142 7.70 -9.61 2.94
C VAL A 142 8.31 -8.28 2.52
N GLU A 143 8.04 -7.23 3.28
CA GLU A 143 8.71 -5.95 3.16
C GLU A 143 10.09 -5.98 3.82
N ILE A 144 11.15 -5.78 3.04
CA ILE A 144 12.48 -5.49 3.56
C ILE A 144 12.53 -4.00 3.96
N GLY A 145 12.15 -3.70 5.21
CA GLY A 145 12.17 -2.35 5.77
C GLY A 145 11.61 -2.26 7.19
N PHE A 146 11.76 -1.15 7.91
CA PHE A 146 12.57 0.02 7.55
C PHE A 146 13.96 -0.03 8.19
N MET A 147 14.75 1.04 8.15
CA MET A 147 16.16 0.99 8.52
C MET A 147 16.38 0.73 10.02
N PRO A 148 17.15 -0.30 10.45
CA PRO A 148 17.57 -0.45 11.84
C PRO A 148 18.32 0.80 12.34
N GLU A 149 18.08 1.20 13.59
CA GLU A 149 18.64 2.43 14.17
C GLU A 149 20.17 2.46 14.11
N ALA A 150 20.81 1.32 14.41
CA ALA A 150 22.27 1.21 14.35
C ALA A 150 22.85 1.38 12.94
N LEU A 151 22.07 1.13 11.88
CA LEU A 151 22.51 1.27 10.49
C LEU A 151 22.09 2.56 9.81
N SER A 152 21.11 3.28 10.35
CA SER A 152 20.65 4.54 9.76
C SER A 152 21.79 5.56 9.67
N SER A 153 21.87 6.26 8.54
CA SER A 153 22.76 7.41 8.37
C SER A 153 22.35 8.61 9.24
N HIS A 154 21.08 8.70 9.63
CA HIS A 154 20.51 9.78 10.45
C HIS A 154 19.57 9.20 11.51
N PRO A 155 20.10 8.51 12.54
CA PRO A 155 19.27 7.70 13.43
C PRO A 155 18.38 8.52 14.37
N GLN A 156 18.75 9.76 14.71
CA GLN A 156 18.02 10.55 15.72
C GLN A 156 17.23 11.71 15.11
N PRO A 157 15.98 11.94 15.56
CA PRO A 157 15.18 11.07 16.44
C PRO A 157 14.80 9.76 15.74
N TYR A 158 14.76 8.63 16.44
CA TYR A 158 14.44 7.34 15.81
C TYR A 158 12.94 7.01 15.86
N ARG A 159 12.38 6.75 17.05
CA ARG A 159 10.95 6.51 17.23
C ARG A 159 10.14 7.79 17.20
N HIS A 160 9.07 7.81 16.41
CA HIS A 160 8.13 8.93 16.35
C HIS A 160 6.93 8.76 17.28
N ASN A 161 6.20 9.85 17.53
CA ASN A 161 5.03 9.90 18.41
C ASN A 161 3.74 10.30 17.64
N PHE A 162 3.49 9.72 16.47
CA PHE A 162 2.29 9.99 15.67
C PHE A 162 0.99 9.87 16.52
N PRO A 163 0.03 10.81 16.39
CA PRO A 163 -0.07 11.85 15.36
C PRO A 163 0.70 13.14 15.63
N GLN A 164 1.56 13.20 16.66
CA GLN A 164 2.42 14.34 16.93
C GLN A 164 3.76 14.23 16.21
N GLY A 165 4.21 15.33 15.59
CA GLY A 165 5.51 15.42 14.93
C GLY A 165 5.57 14.73 13.56
N SER A 166 6.79 14.58 13.04
CA SER A 166 7.04 13.85 11.79
C SER A 166 6.88 12.36 11.99
N VAL A 167 6.22 11.68 11.05
CA VAL A 167 6.23 10.21 10.94
C VAL A 167 7.58 9.72 10.41
N PHE A 168 8.17 10.46 9.46
CA PHE A 168 9.44 10.10 8.85
C PHE A 168 10.58 10.58 9.74
N THR A 169 11.19 9.63 10.44
CA THR A 169 12.26 9.83 11.42
C THR A 169 13.45 8.94 11.05
N GLY A 170 14.35 8.61 11.98
CA GLY A 170 15.62 7.96 11.65
C GLY A 170 15.52 6.60 10.95
N TRP A 171 14.36 5.94 10.97
CA TRP A 171 14.13 4.70 10.21
C TRP A 171 13.97 4.92 8.70
N ALA A 172 13.72 6.14 8.24
CA ALA A 172 13.41 6.46 6.84
C ALA A 172 14.65 6.77 5.96
N TYR A 173 15.85 6.69 6.54
CA TYR A 173 17.11 7.11 5.90
C TYR A 173 17.91 5.92 5.35
N PRO A 174 18.80 6.15 4.36
CA PRO A 174 19.69 5.13 3.84
C PRO A 174 20.64 4.58 4.91
N PRO A 175 21.15 3.36 4.71
CA PRO A 175 22.14 2.78 5.60
C PRO A 175 23.45 3.56 5.48
N LYS A 176 24.18 3.70 6.59
CA LYS A 176 25.56 4.23 6.58
C LYS A 176 26.58 3.23 6.03
N ASP A 177 26.17 1.97 5.86
CA ASP A 177 27.00 0.85 5.36
C ASP A 177 26.10 -0.17 4.64
N TYR A 178 26.19 -0.20 3.31
CA TYR A 178 25.38 -1.06 2.45
C TYR A 178 25.76 -2.55 2.54
N GLN A 179 27.01 -2.88 2.87
CA GLN A 179 27.43 -4.25 3.09
C GLN A 179 26.83 -4.80 4.39
N LYS A 180 26.82 -4.02 5.47
CA LYS A 180 26.11 -4.38 6.71
C LYS A 180 24.62 -4.52 6.48
N TRP A 181 24.00 -3.61 5.72
CA TRP A 181 22.61 -3.75 5.31
C TRP A 181 22.34 -5.08 4.59
N ALA A 182 23.14 -5.41 3.57
CA ALA A 182 23.00 -6.67 2.85
C ALA A 182 23.20 -7.90 3.75
N GLU A 183 24.07 -7.82 4.76
CA GLU A 183 24.22 -8.90 5.74
C GLU A 183 22.98 -9.04 6.62
N VAL A 184 22.35 -7.93 7.05
CA VAL A 184 21.06 -7.98 7.77
C VAL A 184 19.97 -8.66 6.93
N VAL A 185 19.84 -8.26 5.65
CA VAL A 185 18.86 -8.86 4.73
C VAL A 185 19.16 -10.35 4.50
N PHE A 186 20.43 -10.72 4.30
CA PHE A 186 20.84 -12.11 4.13
C PHE A 186 20.48 -12.96 5.36
N GLN A 187 20.81 -12.49 6.56
CA GLN A 187 20.51 -13.19 7.81
C GLN A 187 19.00 -13.33 8.04
N PHE A 188 18.23 -12.29 7.72
CA PHE A 188 16.77 -12.30 7.83
C PHE A 188 16.14 -13.35 6.91
N VAL A 189 16.49 -13.34 5.62
CA VAL A 189 15.96 -14.31 4.64
C VAL A 189 16.41 -15.73 4.98
N ARG A 190 17.69 -15.90 5.36
CA ARG A 190 18.24 -17.20 5.76
C ARG A 190 17.49 -17.78 6.94
N HIS A 191 17.25 -16.97 7.98
CA HIS A 191 16.52 -17.39 9.18
C HIS A 191 15.09 -17.84 8.85
N LEU A 192 14.35 -17.06 8.05
CA LEU A 192 13.00 -17.44 7.62
C LEU A 192 13.00 -18.74 6.81
N ARG A 193 13.94 -18.90 5.87
CA ARG A 193 14.11 -20.14 5.09
C ARG A 193 14.41 -21.34 5.99
N GLU A 194 15.31 -21.19 6.96
CA GLU A 194 15.67 -22.26 7.90
C GLU A 194 14.50 -22.63 8.81
N ARG A 195 13.70 -21.65 9.24
CA ARG A 195 12.56 -21.87 10.15
C ARG A 195 11.34 -22.50 9.48
N TYR A 196 10.98 -22.06 8.28
CA TYR A 196 9.73 -22.47 7.61
C TYR A 196 9.96 -23.45 6.45
N GLY A 197 11.20 -23.61 6.00
CA GLY A 197 11.58 -24.51 4.90
C GLY A 197 11.39 -23.90 3.52
N GLU A 198 12.21 -24.35 2.57
CA GLU A 198 12.24 -23.83 1.19
C GLU A 198 10.89 -23.97 0.47
N ALA A 199 10.18 -25.08 0.68
CA ALA A 199 8.89 -25.32 0.03
C ALA A 199 7.82 -24.28 0.42
N GLU A 200 7.85 -23.80 1.66
CA GLU A 200 6.96 -22.74 2.14
C GLU A 200 7.41 -21.39 1.58
N VAL A 201 8.67 -21.04 1.82
CA VAL A 201 9.23 -19.72 1.51
C VAL A 201 9.30 -19.43 0.00
N LYS A 202 9.35 -20.46 -0.85
CA LYS A 202 9.24 -20.32 -2.31
C LYS A 202 7.93 -19.65 -2.77
N ASN A 203 6.88 -19.76 -1.97
CA ASN A 203 5.58 -19.16 -2.28
C ASN A 203 5.43 -17.73 -1.75
N TRP A 204 6.45 -17.19 -1.09
CA TRP A 204 6.42 -15.83 -0.57
C TRP A 204 6.88 -14.84 -1.64
N LEU A 205 6.46 -13.59 -1.47
CA LEU A 205 6.92 -12.47 -2.28
C LEU A 205 7.82 -11.60 -1.43
N TRP A 206 8.83 -11.00 -2.05
CA TRP A 206 9.78 -10.13 -1.37
C TRP A 206 9.77 -8.78 -2.08
N GLU A 207 9.67 -7.72 -1.31
CA GLU A 207 9.76 -6.35 -1.81
C GLU A 207 10.80 -5.58 -1.00
N VAL A 208 11.34 -4.52 -1.57
CA VAL A 208 12.34 -3.69 -0.89
C VAL A 208 11.73 -2.32 -0.65
N TRP A 209 11.52 -2.01 0.63
CA TRP A 209 10.99 -0.73 1.11
C TRP A 209 9.51 -0.47 0.77
N ASN A 210 9.04 0.75 1.07
CA ASN A 210 7.69 1.23 0.77
C ASN A 210 7.74 2.69 0.31
N GLU A 211 7.03 3.01 -0.77
CA GLU A 211 6.82 4.37 -1.31
C GLU A 211 8.09 5.26 -1.29
N PRO A 212 9.23 4.80 -1.85
CA PRO A 212 10.50 5.54 -1.85
C PRO A 212 10.47 6.85 -2.66
N ASP A 213 9.41 7.10 -3.43
CA ASP A 213 9.18 8.36 -4.13
C ASP A 213 8.67 9.49 -3.21
N ILE A 214 8.28 9.18 -1.97
CA ILE A 214 7.83 10.14 -0.95
C ILE A 214 8.55 9.92 0.39
N GLY A 215 8.06 10.54 1.47
CA GLY A 215 8.79 10.66 2.74
C GLY A 215 9.18 9.37 3.45
N TYR A 216 8.71 8.20 3.01
CA TYR A 216 9.21 6.92 3.53
C TYR A 216 10.70 6.70 3.20
N TRP A 217 11.25 7.41 2.21
CA TRP A 217 12.68 7.44 1.91
C TRP A 217 13.21 8.87 1.96
N GLN A 218 14.33 9.06 2.66
CA GLN A 218 14.98 10.36 2.85
C GLN A 218 16.32 10.48 2.08
N GLY A 219 16.71 9.45 1.34
CA GLY A 219 17.88 9.46 0.47
C GLY A 219 17.56 9.91 -0.96
N THR A 220 18.57 9.86 -1.81
CA THR A 220 18.50 10.05 -3.26
C THR A 220 17.92 8.83 -3.97
N HIS A 221 17.60 8.95 -5.26
CA HIS A 221 17.20 7.81 -6.08
C HIS A 221 18.35 6.80 -6.20
N GLU A 222 19.58 7.28 -6.37
CA GLU A 222 20.78 6.47 -6.49
C GLU A 222 21.04 5.65 -5.22
N GLU A 223 20.91 6.27 -4.04
CA GLU A 223 21.01 5.56 -2.76
C GLU A 223 19.91 4.51 -2.58
N PHE A 224 18.71 4.74 -3.14
CA PHE A 224 17.64 3.74 -3.14
C PHE A 224 17.94 2.59 -4.11
N PHE A 225 18.47 2.88 -5.29
CA PHE A 225 18.88 1.86 -6.25
C PHE A 225 20.00 0.99 -5.70
N GLU A 226 20.97 1.60 -5.00
CA GLU A 226 21.99 0.86 -4.26
C GLU A 226 21.35 -0.02 -3.17
N LEU A 227 20.40 0.51 -2.38
CA LEU A 227 19.67 -0.28 -1.38
C LEU A 227 18.97 -1.48 -2.01
N TYR A 228 18.29 -1.27 -3.13
CA TYR A 228 17.58 -2.29 -3.88
C TYR A 228 18.54 -3.40 -4.32
N ASP A 229 19.66 -3.05 -4.95
CA ASP A 229 20.64 -4.01 -5.45
C ASP A 229 21.28 -4.85 -4.35
N TYR A 230 21.71 -4.22 -3.25
CA TYR A 230 22.26 -4.93 -2.10
C TYR A 230 21.20 -5.83 -1.43
N SER A 231 19.92 -5.43 -1.43
CA SER A 231 18.84 -6.25 -0.89
C SER A 231 18.55 -7.46 -1.77
N VAL A 232 18.43 -7.26 -3.09
CA VAL A 232 18.19 -8.32 -4.07
C VAL A 232 19.33 -9.34 -4.06
N ASP A 233 20.58 -8.88 -4.08
CA ASP A 233 21.74 -9.77 -3.97
C ASP A 233 21.70 -10.60 -2.67
N ALA A 234 21.44 -9.95 -1.54
CA ALA A 234 21.35 -10.64 -0.25
C ALA A 234 20.21 -11.66 -0.18
N ILE A 235 19.01 -11.31 -0.68
CA ILE A 235 17.87 -12.22 -0.77
C ILE A 235 18.26 -13.43 -1.62
N LEU A 236 18.83 -13.23 -2.80
CA LEU A 236 19.17 -14.33 -3.72
C LEU A 236 20.36 -15.17 -3.25
N ARG A 237 21.30 -14.60 -2.50
CA ARG A 237 22.35 -15.37 -1.81
C ARG A 237 21.76 -16.27 -0.73
N ALA A 238 20.77 -15.77 0.01
CA ALA A 238 20.10 -16.54 1.06
C ALA A 238 19.10 -17.55 0.50
N PHE A 239 18.41 -17.23 -0.60
CA PHE A 239 17.42 -18.08 -1.23
C PHE A 239 17.31 -17.78 -2.74
N PRO A 240 18.00 -18.56 -3.60
CA PRO A 240 18.06 -18.29 -5.04
C PRO A 240 16.73 -18.37 -5.80
N GLU A 241 15.72 -19.04 -5.25
CA GLU A 241 14.38 -19.16 -5.86
C GLU A 241 13.41 -18.06 -5.38
N ALA A 242 13.86 -17.11 -4.58
CA ALA A 242 13.05 -15.99 -4.13
C ALA A 242 12.49 -15.18 -5.31
N ARG A 243 11.24 -14.72 -5.17
CA ARG A 243 10.61 -13.78 -6.10
C ARG A 243 10.66 -12.38 -5.52
N VAL A 244 11.46 -11.50 -6.11
CA VAL A 244 11.71 -10.15 -5.61
C VAL A 244 11.12 -9.10 -6.54
N GLY A 245 10.42 -8.10 -5.99
CA GLY A 245 9.78 -7.04 -6.75
C GLY A 245 9.97 -5.67 -6.12
N GLY A 246 9.35 -4.67 -6.74
CA GLY A 246 9.44 -3.27 -6.32
C GLY A 246 8.91 -2.30 -7.38
N PRO A 247 9.09 -0.97 -7.19
CA PRO A 247 9.67 -0.34 -6.00
C PRO A 247 8.61 0.08 -4.96
N ASP A 248 7.34 -0.34 -5.15
CA ASP A 248 6.23 -0.03 -4.25
C ASP A 248 6.01 1.48 -4.10
N SER A 249 6.27 2.22 -5.19
CA SER A 249 6.06 3.66 -5.28
C SER A 249 4.58 4.02 -5.13
N THR A 250 4.29 5.30 -4.91
CA THR A 250 2.91 5.77 -5.09
C THR A 250 2.45 5.61 -6.55
N GLY A 251 1.14 5.77 -6.79
CA GLY A 251 0.54 5.45 -8.09
C GLY A 251 1.04 6.36 -9.24
N PRO A 252 1.39 5.80 -10.42
CA PRO A 252 1.99 6.52 -11.55
C PRO A 252 1.03 7.51 -12.24
N SER A 253 -0.22 7.61 -11.81
CA SER A 253 -1.10 8.75 -12.17
C SER A 253 -0.55 10.11 -11.69
N TYR A 254 0.42 10.12 -10.76
CA TYR A 254 1.12 11.32 -10.31
C TYR A 254 2.46 11.48 -11.03
N PRO A 255 2.82 12.69 -11.54
CA PRO A 255 4.05 12.89 -12.32
C PRO A 255 5.34 12.46 -11.60
N LYS A 256 5.49 12.79 -10.31
CA LYS A 256 6.68 12.41 -9.52
C LYS A 256 6.82 10.89 -9.39
N ALA A 257 5.70 10.21 -9.14
CA ALA A 257 5.66 8.76 -9.00
C ALA A 257 5.92 8.07 -10.34
N ALA A 258 5.35 8.58 -11.44
CA ALA A 258 5.61 8.09 -12.79
C ALA A 258 7.09 8.24 -13.17
N GLU A 259 7.69 9.39 -12.86
CA GLU A 259 9.10 9.63 -13.10
C GLU A 259 9.96 8.67 -12.30
N PHE A 260 9.71 8.54 -10.99
CA PHE A 260 10.42 7.62 -10.11
C PHE A 260 10.33 6.17 -10.61
N LEU A 261 9.11 5.68 -10.89
CA LEU A 261 8.90 4.33 -11.42
C LEU A 261 9.66 4.13 -12.73
N ARG A 262 9.61 5.10 -13.66
CA ARG A 262 10.33 5.03 -14.93
C ARG A 262 11.84 4.91 -14.73
N VAL A 263 12.45 5.75 -13.86
CA VAL A 263 13.90 5.70 -13.63
C VAL A 263 14.33 4.45 -12.87
N PHE A 264 13.50 3.94 -11.97
CA PHE A 264 13.74 2.66 -11.30
C PHE A 264 13.71 1.47 -12.27
N LEU A 265 12.71 1.45 -13.18
CA LEU A 265 12.63 0.41 -14.21
C LEU A 265 13.81 0.48 -15.18
N ASP A 266 14.25 1.69 -15.55
CA ASP A 266 15.46 1.87 -16.36
C ASP A 266 16.72 1.39 -15.62
N HIS A 267 16.81 1.65 -14.31
CA HIS A 267 17.89 1.12 -13.48
C HIS A 267 17.94 -0.41 -13.53
N CYS A 268 16.79 -1.07 -13.26
CA CYS A 268 16.69 -2.52 -13.27
C CYS A 268 16.95 -3.14 -14.64
N ALA A 269 16.63 -2.45 -15.74
CA ALA A 269 16.78 -3.00 -17.09
C ALA A 269 18.16 -2.72 -17.71
N HIS A 270 18.74 -1.55 -17.49
CA HIS A 270 19.82 -1.03 -18.34
C HIS A 270 21.01 -0.44 -17.59
N GLN A 271 20.84 0.00 -16.34
CA GLN A 271 21.93 0.64 -15.61
C GLN A 271 22.84 -0.38 -14.95
N ARG A 272 23.96 0.10 -14.42
CA ARG A 272 24.91 -0.72 -13.69
C ARG A 272 24.31 -1.10 -12.33
N ASN A 273 24.33 -2.40 -12.02
CA ASN A 273 24.01 -2.92 -10.71
C ASN A 273 25.17 -2.63 -9.73
N TYR A 274 24.85 -2.24 -8.50
CA TYR A 274 25.81 -1.97 -7.44
C TYR A 274 26.47 -3.24 -6.86
N VAL A 275 25.87 -4.44 -7.04
CA VAL A 275 26.32 -5.75 -6.50
C VAL A 275 25.99 -6.98 -7.40
N PRO A 276 26.99 -7.73 -7.89
CA PRO A 276 28.27 -7.28 -8.46
C PRO A 276 28.02 -6.50 -9.76
N ALA A 277 29.06 -5.83 -10.30
CA ALA A 277 28.99 -4.92 -11.45
C ALA A 277 28.54 -5.54 -12.79
N LYS A 278 27.28 -5.95 -12.87
CA LYS A 278 26.55 -6.39 -14.07
C LYS A 278 25.57 -5.30 -14.50
N THR A 279 24.99 -5.47 -15.68
CA THR A 279 23.89 -4.62 -16.12
C THR A 279 22.56 -5.16 -15.58
N GLY A 280 21.76 -4.27 -15.01
CA GLY A 280 20.41 -4.54 -14.54
C GLY A 280 20.33 -5.28 -13.21
N SER A 281 19.12 -5.25 -12.65
CA SER A 281 18.76 -5.76 -11.33
C SER A 281 17.54 -6.67 -11.46
N ARG A 282 17.51 -7.77 -10.71
CA ARG A 282 16.42 -8.74 -10.79
C ARG A 282 15.13 -8.06 -10.32
N LEU A 283 14.09 -8.15 -11.14
CA LEU A 283 12.75 -7.63 -10.84
C LEU A 283 11.70 -8.63 -11.36
N ASP A 284 11.18 -9.48 -10.48
CA ASP A 284 10.21 -10.54 -10.81
C ASP A 284 8.77 -10.02 -10.93
N PHE A 285 8.48 -8.90 -10.27
CA PHE A 285 7.20 -8.21 -10.37
C PHE A 285 7.39 -6.70 -10.14
N ILE A 286 6.52 -5.91 -10.77
CA ILE A 286 6.45 -4.45 -10.59
C ILE A 286 5.27 -4.16 -9.67
N ALA A 287 5.50 -3.36 -8.62
CA ALA A 287 4.49 -2.99 -7.65
C ALA A 287 4.45 -1.48 -7.40
N PHE A 288 3.25 -0.95 -7.22
CA PHE A 288 2.96 0.45 -6.92
C PHE A 288 1.56 0.60 -6.29
N HIS A 289 1.35 1.68 -5.53
CA HIS A 289 0.12 1.91 -4.79
C HIS A 289 -0.87 2.81 -5.53
N THR A 290 -1.86 2.21 -6.17
CA THR A 290 -3.01 2.93 -6.73
C THR A 290 -4.12 3.04 -5.68
N LYS A 291 -4.39 4.26 -5.23
CA LYS A 291 -5.45 4.52 -4.23
C LYS A 291 -6.63 5.23 -4.89
N GLY A 292 -7.84 4.90 -4.46
CA GLY A 292 -9.05 5.60 -4.82
C GLY A 292 -9.05 7.07 -4.34
N SER A 293 -10.06 7.83 -4.77
CA SER A 293 -10.29 9.19 -4.29
C SER A 293 -11.71 9.32 -3.77
N PRO A 294 -12.01 8.81 -2.57
CA PRO A 294 -13.34 8.94 -2.00
C PRO A 294 -13.70 10.43 -1.91
N LYS A 295 -14.90 10.79 -2.35
CA LYS A 295 -15.45 12.14 -2.26
C LYS A 295 -16.75 12.08 -1.49
N TRP A 296 -16.99 13.03 -0.60
CA TRP A 296 -18.30 13.23 -0.02
C TRP A 296 -19.19 13.98 -1.04
N GLN A 297 -20.27 13.35 -1.50
CA GLN A 297 -21.23 13.94 -2.43
C GLN A 297 -22.64 13.57 -1.97
N ASP A 298 -23.54 14.55 -1.90
CA ASP A 298 -24.96 14.35 -1.57
C ASP A 298 -25.20 13.42 -0.36
N GLY A 299 -24.48 13.67 0.74
CA GLY A 299 -24.67 12.94 2.01
C GLY A 299 -24.07 11.53 2.08
N HIS A 300 -23.31 11.10 1.08
CA HIS A 300 -22.64 9.79 1.09
C HIS A 300 -21.21 9.85 0.49
N VAL A 301 -20.42 8.81 0.76
CA VAL A 301 -19.09 8.64 0.17
C VAL A 301 -19.24 8.02 -1.21
N VAL A 302 -18.71 8.69 -2.23
CA VAL A 302 -18.61 8.19 -3.61
C VAL A 302 -17.16 7.82 -3.89
N MET A 303 -16.94 6.58 -4.32
CA MET A 303 -15.67 6.08 -4.82
C MET A 303 -15.92 5.21 -6.06
N GLY A 304 -15.05 5.30 -7.06
CA GLY A 304 -15.10 4.47 -8.26
C GLY A 304 -13.71 4.04 -8.71
N ILE A 305 -13.67 3.18 -9.74
CA ILE A 305 -12.41 2.61 -10.25
C ILE A 305 -11.63 3.55 -11.20
N ALA A 306 -12.22 4.66 -11.63
CA ALA A 306 -11.64 5.55 -12.64
C ALA A 306 -10.21 6.01 -12.30
N ARG A 307 -9.94 6.30 -11.03
CA ARG A 307 -8.59 6.70 -10.58
C ARG A 307 -7.58 5.55 -10.62
N HIS A 308 -8.01 4.33 -10.35
CA HIS A 308 -7.17 3.13 -10.46
C HIS A 308 -6.82 2.87 -11.92
N LEU A 309 -7.82 2.96 -12.82
CA LEU A 309 -7.63 2.79 -14.26
C LEU A 309 -6.69 3.82 -14.88
N ALA A 310 -6.63 5.04 -14.35
CA ALA A 310 -5.68 6.06 -14.81
C ALA A 310 -4.21 5.77 -14.46
N SER A 311 -3.95 4.73 -13.66
CA SER A 311 -2.59 4.30 -13.27
C SER A 311 -2.10 3.08 -14.04
N ILE A 312 -2.90 2.55 -14.96
CA ILE A 312 -2.61 1.36 -15.80
C ILE A 312 -2.41 1.81 -17.24
#